data_AF-A0A9Y2NIX2-F1
#
_entry.id   AF-A0A9Y2NIX2-F1
#
_cell.length_a   1.000
_cell.length_b   1.000
_cell.length_c   1.000
_cell.angle_alpha   90.00
_cell.angle_beta   90.00
_cell.angle_gamma   90.00
#
_symmetry.space_group_name_H-M   'P 1'
#
loop_
_entity.id
_entity.type
_entity.pdbx_description
1 polymer ?
#
loop_
_entity_poly.entity_id
_entity_poly.type
_entity_poly.pdbx_seq_one_letter_code
_entity_poly.pdbx_strand_id
1 'polypeptide(L)'
;MWPAFPHALATSAFVVVVACLAVRFALPVVLRTLVEPVRETISLVAAVLVLPEFWISRTRRRDGGTPSPFAYAYGDGIARLACVGDRSVVLVLRSLARAAVAVHPIVVGLLAIVWQVVTAV
;
A
#
# COMPACT_ATOMS: atom_id res chain seq x y z
N MET A 1 -44.64 -7.89 17.19
CA MET A 1 -43.15 -8.02 17.17
C MET A 1 -42.59 -8.60 15.86
N TRP A 2 -43.39 -8.78 14.79
CA TRP A 2 -42.93 -9.36 13.51
C TRP A 2 -42.46 -8.42 12.38
N PRO A 3 -42.75 -7.10 12.32
CA PRO A 3 -42.34 -6.29 11.18
C PRO A 3 -40.87 -5.85 11.19
N ALA A 4 -40.15 -5.97 12.32
CA ALA A 4 -38.74 -5.56 12.43
C ALA A 4 -37.76 -6.61 11.84
N PHE A 5 -38.15 -7.88 11.85
CA PHE A 5 -37.33 -9.00 11.38
C PHE A 5 -36.99 -8.94 9.88
N PRO A 6 -37.94 -8.68 8.95
CA PRO A 6 -37.61 -8.58 7.53
C PRO A 6 -36.70 -7.39 7.21
N HIS A 7 -36.82 -6.28 7.95
CA HIS A 7 -35.96 -5.12 7.75
C HIS A 7 -34.52 -5.38 8.21
N ALA A 8 -34.31 -6.09 9.32
CA ALA A 8 -32.97 -6.47 9.78
C ALA A 8 -32.28 -7.48 8.83
N LEU A 9 -33.04 -8.39 8.23
CA LEU A 9 -32.53 -9.30 7.20
C LEU A 9 -32.21 -8.56 5.90
N ALA A 10 -33.03 -7.59 5.49
CA ALA A 10 -32.76 -6.78 4.31
C ALA A 10 -31.51 -5.90 4.47
N THR A 11 -31.31 -5.29 5.64
CA THR A 11 -30.13 -4.44 5.91
C THR A 11 -28.84 -5.25 5.98
N SER A 12 -28.85 -6.43 6.62
CA SER A 12 -27.68 -7.32 6.65
C SER A 12 -27.33 -7.86 5.27
N ALA A 13 -28.31 -8.30 4.48
CA ALA A 13 -28.10 -8.71 3.09
C ALA A 13 -27.51 -7.57 2.24
N PHE A 14 -28.03 -6.34 2.41
CA PHE A 14 -27.51 -5.16 1.73
C PHE A 14 -26.04 -4.88 2.08
N VAL A 15 -25.68 -4.92 3.37
CA VAL A 15 -24.29 -4.71 3.80
C VAL A 15 -23.35 -5.79 3.29
N VAL A 16 -23.78 -7.05 3.27
CA VAL A 16 -23.00 -8.15 2.69
C VAL A 16 -22.74 -7.93 1.20
N VAL A 17 -23.77 -7.54 0.44
CA VAL A 17 -23.64 -7.24 -1.00
C VAL A 17 -22.67 -6.07 -1.22
N VAL A 18 -22.82 -4.97 -0.46
CA VAL A 18 -21.94 -3.80 -0.55
C VAL A 18 -20.50 -4.18 -0.19
N ALA A 19 -20.28 -4.96 0.88
CA ALA A 19 -18.96 -5.43 1.27
C ALA A 19 -18.33 -6.32 0.19
N CYS A 20 -19.10 -7.23 -0.40
CA CYS A 20 -18.63 -8.08 -1.49
C CYS A 20 -18.24 -7.25 -2.72
N LEU A 21 -19.05 -6.25 -3.09
CA LEU A 21 -18.73 -5.34 -4.21
C LEU A 21 -17.49 -4.49 -3.89
N ALA A 22 -17.37 -3.96 -2.67
CA ALA A 22 -16.22 -3.16 -2.26
C ALA A 22 -14.92 -3.98 -2.28
N VAL A 23 -14.92 -5.18 -1.70
CA VAL A 23 -13.74 -6.07 -1.68
C VAL A 23 -13.36 -6.53 -3.09
N ARG A 24 -14.35 -6.82 -3.95
CA ARG A 24 -14.08 -7.39 -5.27
C ARG A 24 -13.73 -6.35 -6.33
N PHE A 25 -14.27 -5.13 -6.23
CA PHE A 25 -14.10 -4.09 -7.25
C PHE A 25 -13.31 -2.89 -6.74
N ALA A 26 -13.66 -2.33 -5.58
CA ALA A 26 -12.99 -1.13 -5.08
C ALA A 26 -11.57 -1.44 -4.58
N LEU A 27 -11.40 -2.48 -3.76
CA LEU A 27 -10.11 -2.84 -3.18
C LEU A 27 -8.99 -3.09 -4.21
N PRO A 28 -9.18 -3.89 -5.28
CA PRO A 28 -8.11 -4.08 -6.27
C PRO A 28 -7.82 -2.81 -7.07
N VAL A 29 -8.79 -1.94 -7.30
CA VAL A 29 -8.59 -0.65 -7.96
C VAL A 29 -7.79 0.29 -7.07
N VAL A 30 -8.16 0.39 -5.79
CA VAL A 30 -7.44 1.18 -4.79
C VAL A 30 -5.99 0.68 -4.65
N LEU A 31 -5.79 -0.63 -4.50
CA LEU A 31 -4.44 -1.21 -4.41
C LEU A 31 -3.58 -0.93 -5.66
N ARG A 32 -4.18 -0.89 -6.85
CA ARG A 32 -3.44 -0.56 -8.09
C ARG A 32 -3.12 0.94 -8.19
N THR A 33 -4.06 1.79 -7.79
CA THR A 33 -3.86 3.26 -7.82
C THR A 33 -2.87 3.72 -6.77
N LEU A 34 -2.74 3.00 -5.65
CA LEU A 34 -1.75 3.28 -4.60
C LEU A 34 -0.32 2.88 -5.00
N VAL A 35 -0.11 2.14 -6.08
CA VAL A 35 1.24 1.75 -6.50
C VAL A 35 2.08 3.00 -6.78
N GLU A 36 1.59 3.92 -7.62
CA GLU A 36 2.37 5.09 -8.00
C GLU A 36 2.72 6.04 -6.84
N PRO A 37 1.79 6.46 -5.96
CA PRO A 37 2.14 7.34 -4.85
C PRO A 37 3.10 6.67 -3.85
N VAL A 38 3.02 5.34 -3.66
CA VAL A 38 3.99 4.64 -2.81
C VAL A 38 5.38 4.60 -3.47
N ARG A 39 5.45 4.45 -4.80
CA ARG A 39 6.73 4.53 -5.53
C ARG A 39 7.33 5.92 -5.48
N GLU A 40 6.51 6.96 -5.60
CA GLU A 40 6.95 8.36 -5.45
C GLU A 40 7.49 8.64 -4.05
N THR A 41 6.81 8.17 -3.00
CA THR A 41 7.30 8.35 -1.62
C THR A 41 8.61 7.62 -1.37
N ILE A 42 8.79 6.39 -1.88
CA ILE A 42 10.09 5.68 -1.82
C ILE A 42 11.19 6.48 -2.54
N SER A 43 10.88 6.99 -3.73
CA SER A 43 11.83 7.78 -4.52
C SER A 43 12.19 9.10 -3.83
N LEU A 44 11.22 9.75 -3.19
CA LEU A 44 11.42 10.97 -2.43
C LEU A 44 12.26 10.71 -1.18
N VAL A 45 11.96 9.67 -0.42
CA VAL A 45 12.77 9.27 0.75
C VAL A 45 14.20 8.96 0.33
N ALA A 46 14.39 8.20 -0.75
CA ALA A 46 15.71 7.92 -1.29
C ALA A 46 16.46 9.19 -1.70
N ALA A 47 15.79 10.13 -2.40
CA ALA A 47 16.37 11.40 -2.79
C ALA A 47 16.77 12.25 -1.58
N VAL A 48 15.93 12.30 -0.54
CA VAL A 48 16.22 13.02 0.71
C VAL A 48 17.40 12.41 1.44
N LEU A 49 17.52 11.07 1.46
CA LEU A 49 18.65 10.37 2.10
C LEU A 49 19.96 10.55 1.33
N VAL A 50 19.93 10.65 0.01
CA VAL A 50 21.13 10.90 -0.83
C VAL A 50 21.52 12.38 -0.80
N LEU A 51 20.59 13.29 -0.48
CA LEU A 51 20.83 14.73 -0.54
C LEU A 51 22.06 15.20 0.26
N PRO A 52 22.28 14.81 1.53
CA PRO A 52 23.46 15.27 2.28
C PRO A 52 24.77 14.84 1.61
N GLU A 53 24.83 13.61 1.10
CA GLU A 53 25.99 13.07 0.39
C GLU A 53 26.25 13.85 -0.91
N PHE A 54 25.20 14.12 -1.69
CA PHE A 54 25.30 14.94 -2.90
C PHE A 54 25.89 16.32 -2.64
N TRP A 55 25.48 16.99 -1.56
CA TRP A 55 25.97 18.34 -1.23
C TRP A 55 27.46 18.31 -0.85
N ILE A 56 27.88 17.35 -0.02
CA ILE A 56 29.29 17.18 0.40
C ILE A 56 30.17 16.79 -0.79
N SER A 57 29.71 15.87 -1.63
CA SER A 57 30.41 15.44 -2.84
C SER A 57 30.56 16.61 -3.82
N ARG A 58 29.54 17.47 -3.95
CA ARG A 58 29.56 18.63 -4.85
C ARG A 58 30.49 19.74 -4.36
N THR A 59 30.52 20.05 -3.07
CA THR A 59 31.45 21.05 -2.51
C THR A 59 32.89 20.59 -2.69
N ARG A 60 33.23 19.35 -2.34
CA ARG A 60 34.59 18.82 -2.55
C ARG A 60 35.08 18.90 -3.99
N ARG A 61 34.22 18.59 -4.96
CA ARG A 61 34.56 18.70 -6.38
C ARG A 61 34.82 20.15 -6.82
N ARG A 62 34.10 21.12 -6.26
CA ARG A 62 34.34 22.55 -6.53
C ARG A 62 35.70 23.00 -6.00
N ASP A 63 36.11 22.44 -4.88
CA ASP A 63 37.40 22.75 -4.25
C ASP A 63 38.58 21.99 -4.90
N GLY A 64 38.36 21.35 -6.07
CA GLY A 64 39.37 20.56 -6.78
C GLY A 64 39.69 19.20 -6.16
N GLY A 65 38.96 18.81 -5.11
CA GLY A 65 39.12 17.53 -4.43
C GLY A 65 38.26 16.41 -5.03
N THR A 66 38.58 15.18 -4.63
CA THR A 66 37.76 13.99 -4.95
C THR A 66 36.86 13.64 -3.76
N PRO A 67 35.57 13.28 -4.00
CA PRO A 67 34.71 12.73 -2.96
C PRO A 67 35.28 11.42 -2.40
N SER A 68 34.98 11.12 -1.13
CA SER A 68 35.43 9.87 -0.53
C SER A 68 34.73 8.67 -1.20
N PRO A 69 35.41 7.52 -1.34
CA PRO A 69 34.78 6.29 -1.85
C PRO A 69 33.53 5.88 -1.05
N PHE A 70 33.51 6.18 0.26
CA PHE A 70 32.36 5.95 1.13
C PHE A 70 31.10 6.71 0.71
N ALA A 71 31.24 7.91 0.15
CA ALA A 71 30.10 8.69 -0.35
C ALA A 71 29.38 7.95 -1.48
N TYR A 72 30.14 7.40 -2.43
CA TYR A 72 29.58 6.60 -3.52
C TYR A 72 28.97 5.27 -3.05
N ALA A 73 29.64 4.59 -2.12
CA ALA A 73 29.13 3.33 -1.57
C ALA A 73 27.79 3.53 -0.81
N TYR A 74 27.66 4.64 -0.09
CA TYR A 74 26.42 5.02 0.59
C TYR A 74 25.29 5.32 -0.40
N GLY A 75 25.56 6.16 -1.42
CA GLY A 75 24.58 6.48 -2.45
C GLY A 75 24.11 5.25 -3.24
N ASP A 76 25.02 4.35 -3.62
CA ASP A 76 24.68 3.08 -4.27
C ASP A 76 23.85 2.18 -3.33
N GLY A 77 24.18 2.14 -2.04
CA GLY A 77 23.40 1.44 -1.03
C GLY A 77 21.95 1.93 -0.95
N ILE A 78 21.73 3.24 -0.89
CA ILE A 78 20.38 3.82 -0.88
C ILE A 78 19.64 3.53 -2.18
N ALA A 79 20.29 3.70 -3.32
CA ALA A 79 19.67 3.45 -4.63
C ALA A 79 19.23 1.99 -4.77
N ARG A 80 20.06 1.04 -4.32
CA ARG A 80 19.69 -0.39 -4.28
C ARG A 80 18.55 -0.66 -3.33
N LEU A 81 18.56 -0.08 -2.14
CA LEU A 81 17.48 -0.23 -1.16
C LEU A 81 16.16 0.31 -1.71
N ALA A 82 16.18 1.48 -2.35
CA ALA A 82 15.02 2.06 -3.00
C ALA A 82 14.49 1.18 -4.14
N CYS A 83 15.38 0.58 -4.95
CA CYS A 83 15.00 -0.35 -6.01
C CYS A 83 14.35 -1.63 -5.46
N VAL A 84 14.88 -2.18 -4.37
CA VAL A 84 14.28 -3.34 -3.67
C VAL A 84 12.93 -2.96 -3.05
N GLY A 85 12.83 -1.77 -2.46
CA GLY A 85 11.59 -1.21 -1.93
C GLY A 85 10.51 -1.08 -3.01
N ASP A 86 10.86 -0.45 -4.14
CA ASP A 86 9.98 -0.28 -5.30
C ASP A 86 9.42 -1.62 -5.79
N ARG A 87 10.30 -2.60 -6.03
CA ARG A 87 9.90 -3.94 -6.48
C ARG A 87 9.02 -4.66 -5.44
N SER A 88 9.39 -4.59 -4.16
CA SER A 88 8.64 -5.27 -3.11
C SER A 88 7.24 -4.70 -2.95
N VAL A 89 7.08 -3.38 -2.98
CA VAL A 89 5.78 -2.69 -2.98
C VAL A 89 4.92 -3.12 -4.16
N VAL A 90 5.46 -3.07 -5.39
CA VAL A 90 4.70 -3.48 -6.58
C VAL A 90 4.23 -4.93 -6.46
N LEU A 91 5.10 -5.83 -5.97
CA LEU A 91 4.76 -7.23 -5.79
C LEU A 91 3.68 -7.44 -4.72
N VAL A 92 3.81 -6.78 -3.57
CA VAL A 92 2.87 -6.88 -2.44
C VAL A 92 1.50 -6.31 -2.81
N LEU A 93 1.43 -5.12 -3.39
CA LEU A 93 0.15 -4.53 -3.79
C LEU A 93 -0.52 -5.33 -4.91
N ARG A 94 0.24 -5.87 -5.87
CA ARG A 94 -0.31 -6.75 -6.92
C ARG A 94 -0.73 -8.11 -6.37
N SER A 95 -0.05 -8.67 -5.37
CA SER A 95 -0.45 -9.94 -4.76
C SER A 95 -1.71 -9.75 -3.92
N LEU A 96 -1.79 -8.67 -3.13
CA LEU A 96 -2.99 -8.27 -2.39
C LEU A 96 -4.19 -8.05 -3.31
N ALA A 97 -4.00 -7.35 -4.44
CA ALA A 97 -5.08 -7.13 -5.40
C ALA A 97 -5.57 -8.45 -6.02
N ARG A 98 -4.67 -9.40 -6.29
CA ARG A 98 -5.04 -10.75 -6.77
C ARG A 98 -5.73 -11.57 -5.69
N ALA A 99 -5.26 -11.51 -4.45
CA ALA A 99 -5.86 -12.17 -3.31
C ALA A 99 -7.29 -11.65 -3.07
N ALA A 100 -7.50 -10.34 -3.11
CA ALA A 100 -8.82 -9.72 -2.96
C ALA A 100 -9.84 -10.24 -3.99
N VAL A 101 -9.43 -10.45 -5.24
CA VAL A 101 -10.29 -11.02 -6.28
C VAL A 101 -10.53 -12.52 -6.08
N ALA A 102 -9.57 -13.24 -5.50
CA ALA A 102 -9.66 -14.68 -5.24
C ALA A 102 -10.47 -15.03 -3.98
N VAL A 103 -10.71 -14.07 -3.09
CA VAL A 103 -11.48 -14.30 -1.85
C VAL A 103 -12.92 -14.68 -2.19
N HIS A 104 -13.39 -15.78 -1.61
CA HIS A 104 -14.75 -16.25 -1.82
C HIS A 104 -15.77 -15.29 -1.17
N PRO A 105 -16.87 -14.91 -1.86
CA PRO A 105 -17.84 -13.93 -1.35
C PRO A 105 -18.50 -14.36 -0.03
N ILE A 106 -18.61 -15.67 0.22
CA ILE A 106 -19.11 -16.22 1.50
C ILE A 106 -18.24 -15.78 2.68
N VAL A 107 -16.92 -15.77 2.52
CA VAL A 107 -15.98 -15.37 3.59
C VAL A 107 -16.15 -13.87 3.89
N VAL A 108 -16.29 -13.05 2.85
CA VAL A 108 -16.55 -11.61 3.00
C VAL A 108 -17.89 -11.36 3.70
N GLY A 109 -18.94 -12.11 3.32
CA GLY A 109 -20.24 -12.02 3.95
C GLY A 109 -20.23 -12.40 5.43
N LEU A 110 -19.55 -13.50 5.79
CA LEU A 110 -19.39 -13.90 7.19
C LEU A 110 -18.66 -12.83 8.01
N LEU A 111 -17.56 -12.28 7.49
CA LEU A 111 -16.83 -11.21 8.18
C LEU A 111 -17.68 -9.95 8.34
N ALA A 112 -18.46 -9.57 7.33
CA ALA A 112 -19.36 -8.41 7.40
C ALA A 112 -20.44 -8.61 8.47
N ILE A 113 -21.01 -9.82 8.58
CA ILE A 113 -21.99 -10.16 9.61
C ILE A 113 -21.35 -10.13 11.00
N VAL A 114 -20.18 -10.76 11.18
CA VAL A 114 -19.45 -10.74 12.45
C VAL A 114 -19.12 -9.31 12.87
N TRP A 115 -18.66 -8.47 11.93
CA TRP A 115 -18.41 -7.06 12.17
C TRP A 115 -19.66 -6.32 12.64
N GLN A 116 -20.79 -6.49 11.94
CA GLN A 116 -22.06 -5.89 12.34
C GLN A 116 -22.46 -6.29 13.75
N VAL A 117 -22.35 -7.58 14.09
CA VAL A 117 -22.66 -8.08 15.43
C VAL A 117 -21.75 -7.45 16.48
N VAL A 118 -20.44 -7.36 16.23
CA VAL A 118 -19.48 -6.72 17.15
C VAL A 118 -19.78 -5.24 17.34
N THR A 119 -20.14 -4.50 16.29
CA THR A 119 -20.44 -3.06 16.38
C THR A 119 -21.83 -2.74 16.94
N ALA A 120 -22.71 -3.73 17.02
CA ALA A 120 -24.06 -3.58 17.54
C ALA A 120 -24.17 -3.88 19.05
N VAL A 121 -23.10 -4.43 19.66
CA VAL A 121 -22.93 -4.65 21.11
C VAL A 121 -22.31 -3.42 21.74
#